data_AF-A0A916YWW5-F1
#
_entry.id   AF-A0A916YWW5-F1
#
_cell.length_a   1.000
_cell.length_b   1.000
_cell.length_c   1.000
_cell.angle_alpha   90.00
_cell.angle_beta   90.00
_cell.angle_gamma   90.00
#
_symmetry.space_group_name_H-M   'P 1'
#
loop_
_entity.id
_entity.type
_entity.pdbx_description
1 polymer ?
#
loop_
_entity_poly.entity_id
_entity_poly.type
_entity_poly.pdbx_seq_one_letter_code
_entity_poly.pdbx_strand_id
1 'polypeptide(L)' 'MMKFTEGAAGATVLAASQTWFSGVEEAGSAMILPERTVEPASAGLCEQYEERYRLFVSQLTDKGYISKAKGGEAT' A
#
# COMPACT_ATOMS: atom_id res chain seq x y z
N MET A 1 -24.45 3.34 2.05
CA MET A 1 -23.07 3.14 2.53
C MET A 1 -22.20 4.22 1.90
N MET A 2 -21.58 5.09 2.70
CA MET A 2 -20.87 6.29 2.21
C MET A 2 -19.65 5.85 1.37
N LYS A 3 -19.67 6.17 0.07
CA LYS A 3 -18.71 5.67 -0.93
C LYS A 3 -17.38 6.45 -1.00
N PHE A 4 -17.21 7.48 -0.16
CA PHE A 4 -16.05 8.39 -0.20
C PHE A 4 -15.42 8.62 1.19
N THR A 5 -15.67 7.75 2.15
CA THR A 5 -15.27 7.94 3.57
C THR A 5 -13.76 7.89 3.77
N GLU A 6 -13.05 7.06 3.01
CA GLU A 6 -11.61 6.88 3.18
C GLU A 6 -10.83 8.13 2.74
N GLY A 7 -11.20 8.71 1.59
CA GLY A 7 -10.62 9.96 1.12
C GLY A 7 -10.96 11.15 2.02
N ALA A 8 -12.20 11.23 2.51
CA ALA A 8 -12.61 12.26 3.46
C ALA A 8 -11.90 12.13 4.82
N ALA A 9 -11.71 10.91 5.32
CA ALA A 9 -10.94 10.63 6.53
C ALA A 9 -9.48 11.09 6.38
N GLY A 10 -8.84 10.78 5.25
CA GLY A 10 -7.48 11.25 4.94
C GLY A 10 -7.38 12.77 4.90
N ALA A 11 -8.34 13.45 4.26
CA ALA A 11 -8.38 14.91 4.23
C ALA A 11 -8.57 15.53 5.63
N THR A 12 -9.33 14.86 6.49
CA THR A 12 -9.55 15.30 7.88
C THR A 12 -8.27 15.15 8.70
N VAL A 13 -7.56 14.02 8.59
CA VAL A 13 -6.24 13.83 9.23
C VAL A 13 -5.26 14.91 8.77
N LEU A 14 -5.23 15.22 7.47
CA LEU A 14 -4.36 16.25 6.91
C LEU A 14 -4.71 17.66 7.40
N ALA A 15 -6.00 17.97 7.57
CA ALA A 15 -6.41 19.25 8.14
C ALA A 15 -6.05 19.34 9.63
N ALA A 16 -6.26 18.26 10.38
CA ALA A 16 -5.95 18.19 11.81
C ALA A 16 -4.43 18.26 12.07
N SER A 17 -3.60 17.69 11.21
CA SER A 17 -2.14 17.76 11.32
C SER A 17 -1.57 19.16 11.15
N GLN A 18 -2.36 20.11 10.64
CA GLN A 18 -1.97 21.52 10.46
C GLN A 18 -2.54 22.44 11.53
N THR A 19 -3.45 21.93 12.37
CA THR A 19 -4.25 22.76 13.30
C THR A 19 -4.23 22.28 14.74
N TRP A 20 -4.26 20.96 14.97
CA TRP A 20 -4.39 20.35 16.29
C TRP A 20 -3.22 19.45 16.70
N PHE A 21 -2.43 18.96 15.73
CA PHE A 21 -1.28 18.08 15.96
C PHE A 21 0.00 18.65 15.34
N SER A 22 1.15 18.15 15.77
CA SER A 22 2.46 18.59 15.28
C SER A 22 2.84 18.05 13.90
N GLY A 23 2.10 17.05 13.41
CA GLY A 23 2.34 16.45 12.10
C GLY A 23 1.34 15.36 11.73
N VAL A 24 1.46 14.87 10.48
CA VAL A 24 0.56 13.87 9.90
C VAL A 24 0.64 12.52 10.63
N GLU A 25 1.83 12.15 11.10
CA GLU A 25 2.04 10.91 11.86
C GLU A 25 1.29 10.94 13.21
N GLU A 26 1.36 12.06 13.94
CA GLU A 26 0.67 12.24 15.21
C GLU A 26 -0.86 12.31 15.01
N ALA A 27 -1.32 13.10 14.03
CA ALA A 27 -2.73 13.17 13.69
C ALA A 27 -3.29 11.80 13.24
N GLY A 28 -2.55 11.08 12.41
CA GLY A 28 -2.92 9.74 11.96
C GLY A 28 -3.02 8.75 13.12
N SER A 29 -2.04 8.74 14.02
CA SER A 29 -2.02 7.86 15.19
C SER A 29 -3.15 8.16 16.18
N ALA A 30 -3.56 9.43 16.30
CA ALA A 30 -4.64 9.83 17.19
C ALA A 30 -6.04 9.59 16.58
N MET A 31 -6.19 9.65 15.25
CA MET A 31 -7.50 9.66 14.59
C MET A 31 -7.84 8.37 13.85
N ILE A 32 -6.85 7.56 13.47
CA ILE A 32 -7.06 6.31 12.72
C ILE A 32 -6.88 5.12 13.66
N LEU A 33 -7.89 4.26 13.71
CA LEU A 33 -7.88 3.03 14.48
C LEU A 33 -7.94 1.84 13.51
N PRO A 34 -6.90 1.00 13.45
CA PRO A 34 -6.94 -0.23 12.69
C PRO A 34 -8.03 -1.16 13.23
N GLU A 35 -9.04 -1.46 12.44
CA GLU A 35 -10.08 -2.43 12.82
C GLU A 35 -9.55 -3.88 12.80
N ARG A 36 -8.67 -4.17 11.84
CA ARG A 36 -8.14 -5.51 11.62
C ARG A 36 -6.74 -5.45 11.03
N THR A 37 -5.83 -6.24 11.59
CA THR A 37 -4.52 -6.54 11.02
C THR A 37 -4.54 -7.97 10.47
N VAL A 38 -4.04 -8.16 9.25
CA VAL A 38 -3.91 -9.50 8.63
C VAL A 38 -2.46 -9.71 8.25
N GLU A 39 -1.85 -10.72 8.86
CA GLU A 39 -0.50 -11.15 8.56
C GLU A 39 -0.50 -12.27 7.50
N PRO A 40 0.59 -12.44 6.73
CA PRO A 40 0.72 -13.58 5.85
C PRO A 40 0.62 -14.90 6.62
N ALA A 41 -0.21 -15.82 6.13
CA ALA A 41 -0.50 -17.07 6.82
C ALA A 41 0.72 -18.00 6.93
N SER A 42 1.68 -17.90 6.00
CA SER A 42 2.93 -18.67 6.03
C SER A 42 3.97 -18.10 5.06
N ALA A 43 5.24 -18.40 5.33
CA ALA A 43 6.34 -18.07 4.40
C ALA A 43 6.15 -18.74 3.02
N GLY A 44 5.66 -19.99 3.00
CA GLY A 44 5.38 -20.71 1.76
C GLY A 44 4.26 -20.07 0.91
N LEU A 45 3.33 -19.32 1.51
CA LEU A 45 2.36 -18.52 0.77
C LEU A 45 3.03 -17.30 0.12
N CYS A 46 3.95 -16.64 0.83
CA CYS A 46 4.70 -15.50 0.30
C CYS A 46 5.57 -15.90 -0.90
N GLU A 47 6.32 -17.00 -0.81
CA GLU A 47 7.16 -17.52 -1.90
C GLU A 47 6.32 -17.84 -3.15
N GLN A 48 5.17 -18.47 -2.93
CA GLN A 48 4.21 -18.80 -3.98
C GLN A 48 3.57 -17.58 -4.64
N TYR A 49 3.32 -16.52 -3.87
CA TYR A 49 2.85 -15.25 -4.41
C TYR A 49 3.95 -14.60 -5.27
N GLU A 50 5.19 -14.58 -4.77
CA GLU A 50 6.34 -13.99 -5.45
C GLU A 50 6.62 -14.67 -6.80
N GLU A 51 6.57 -16.00 -6.87
CA GLU A 51 6.71 -16.74 -8.12
C GLU A 51 5.61 -16.35 -9.13
N ARG A 52 4.35 -16.31 -8.69
CA ARG A 52 3.21 -15.96 -9.54
C ARG A 52 3.26 -14.50 -9.97
N TYR A 53 3.72 -13.60 -9.11
CA TYR A 53 3.90 -12.19 -9.42
C TYR A 53 4.94 -12.00 -10.51
N ARG A 54 6.10 -12.69 -10.43
CA ARG A 54 7.10 -12.67 -11.50
C ARG A 54 6.55 -13.19 -12.83
N LEU A 55 5.75 -14.25 -12.81
CA LEU A 55 5.08 -14.74 -14.01
C LEU A 55 4.10 -13.72 -14.58
N PHE A 56 3.30 -13.08 -13.73
CA PHE A 56 2.36 -12.03 -14.13
C PHE A 56 3.06 -10.84 -14.79
N VAL A 57 4.15 -10.34 -14.18
CA VAL A 57 4.98 -9.27 -14.75
C VAL A 57 5.58 -9.67 -16.10
N SER A 58 6.08 -10.90 -16.23
CA SER A 58 6.57 -11.42 -17.51
C SER A 58 5.47 -11.39 -18.56
N GLN A 59 4.27 -11.89 -18.24
CA GLN A 59 3.14 -11.90 -19.16
C GLN A 59 2.70 -10.49 -19.59
N LEU A 60 2.70 -9.53 -18.67
CA LEU A 60 2.39 -8.13 -19.00
C LEU A 60 3.46 -7.50 -19.88
N THR A 61 4.72 -7.84 -19.65
CA THR A 61 5.85 -7.37 -20.46
C THR A 61 5.78 -7.93 -21.88
N ASP A 62 5.54 -9.24 -22.02
CA ASP A 62 5.43 -9.93 -23.32
C ASP A 62 4.25 -9.40 -24.14
N LYS A 63 3.18 -8.98 -23.47
CA LYS A 63 2.02 -8.34 -24.10
C LYS A 63 2.21 -6.83 -24.37
N GLY A 64 3.33 -6.24 -23.95
CA GLY A 64 3.64 -4.83 -24.14
C GLY A 64 2.85 -3.86 -23.25
N TYR A 65 2.19 -4.35 -22.19
CA TYR A 65 1.46 -3.49 -21.27
C TYR A 65 2.38 -2.70 -20.32
N ILE A 66 3.54 -3.27 -20.00
CA ILE A 66 4.57 -2.63 -19.18
C ILE A 66 5.95 -2.85 -19.80
N SER A 67 6.88 -1.93 -19.55
CA SER A 67 8.28 -2.11 -19.91
C SER A 67 8.99 -2.94 -18.84
N LYS A 68 9.97 -3.74 -19.25
CA LYS A 68 10.83 -4.44 -18.30
C LYS A 68 11.59 -3.38 -17.50
N ALA A 69 11.31 -3.28 -16.20
CA ALA A 69 12.09 -2.44 -15.32
C ALA A 69 13.57 -2.84 -15.43
N LYS A 70 14.46 -1.87 -15.66
CA LYS A 70 15.89 -2.11 -15.50
C LYS A 70 16.11 -2.44 -14.04
N GLY A 71 16.38 -3.71 -13.72
CA GLY A 71 16.63 -4.15 -12.37
C GLY A 71 17.69 -3.23 -11.74
N GLY A 72 17.37 -2.66 -10.59
CA GLY A 72 18.37 -1.98 -9.77
C GLY A 72 19.46 -2.99 -9.48
N GLU A 73 20.65 -2.72 -10.00
CA GLU A 73 21.88 -3.38 -9.57
C GLU A 73 21.99 -3.18 -8.06
N ALA A 74 21.88 -4.27 -7.31
CA ALA A 74 22.31 -4.28 -5.93
C ALA A 74 23.84 -4.18 -5.94
N THR A 75 24.34 -2.96 -5.75
CA THR A 75 25.73 -2.69 -5.32
C THR A 75 25.80 -2.67 -3.81
#